data_AF-A0A7Y8GBK8-F1
#
_entry.id   AF-A0A7Y8GBK8-F1
#
_cell.length_a   1.000
_cell.length_b   1.000
_cell.length_c   1.000
_cell.angle_alpha   90.00
_cell.angle_beta   90.00
_cell.angle_gamma   90.00
#
_symmetry.space_group_name_H-M   'P 1'
#
loop_
_entity.id
_entity.type
_entity.pdbx_description
1 polymer ?
#
loop_
_entity_poly.entity_id
_entity_poly.type
_entity_poly.pdbx_seq_one_letter_code
_entity_poly.pdbx_strand_id
1 'polypeptide(L)'
;MAISLIRSLTASVVRNVSALKRDAKRLQKHSKLVFGTEYPLKVCQHAVSVSRGFRSLADVENLAQRLGLDKEAPFWTIVGRNDTHQDALNALYRLSLEYTENGPVVFLGEQTHSIVPALVLFIEQMSLRKLPGVILVETEASSIQDTLVLEAVEKLGYEEIFDGFRCLDLRDQNLPVSLSTEAGCWVSAITDVLPKEVQKELLNTDWAMALEMSARESARSRNQIHQKIDFSTIPFYSVKEAAYQLVSSRSWPSWIGDDASQQARVIGECPPDLQKGSKESVLDLIRDLDNRSFELGISSEHESRWRPYVVLFSRHDPASEVLAGVVNSYFTWRPSRDERPPVLYVSDSTLPYAPGFLSFGGHTAVVNGLEKVPSGDGNGEFFGYKTALKVTGSPEGLQFMGKRVALA
;
A
#
# COMPACT_ATOMS: atom_id res chain seq x y z
N MET A 1 -20.45 1.59 32.15
CA MET A 1 -20.15 0.55 33.16
C MET A 1 -19.80 -0.83 32.57
N ALA A 2 -20.43 -1.31 31.49
CA ALA A 2 -20.09 -2.60 30.88
C ALA A 2 -18.69 -2.65 30.24
N ILE A 3 -18.22 -1.53 29.67
CA ILE A 3 -16.94 -1.44 28.93
C ILE A 3 -15.72 -1.51 29.86
N SER A 4 -15.76 -0.92 31.06
CA SER A 4 -14.66 -1.02 32.04
C SER A 4 -14.52 -2.43 32.60
N LEU A 5 -15.64 -3.14 32.73
CA LEU A 5 -15.70 -4.55 33.09
C LEU A 5 -15.12 -5.44 31.99
N ILE A 6 -15.48 -5.19 30.72
CA ILE A 6 -14.89 -5.91 29.58
C ILE A 6 -13.38 -5.62 29.48
N ARG A 7 -12.94 -4.37 29.59
CA ARG A 7 -11.50 -4.01 29.58
C ARG A 7 -10.73 -4.68 30.73
N SER A 8 -11.29 -4.72 31.95
CA SER A 8 -10.64 -5.38 33.09
C SER A 8 -10.61 -6.91 32.95
N LEU A 9 -11.67 -7.50 32.37
CA LEU A 9 -11.71 -8.91 32.00
C LEU A 9 -10.67 -9.23 30.93
N THR A 10 -10.62 -8.48 29.83
CA THR A 10 -9.62 -8.66 28.77
C THR A 10 -8.19 -8.54 29.31
N ALA A 11 -7.89 -7.52 30.12
CA ALA A 11 -6.58 -7.36 30.76
C ALA A 11 -6.23 -8.51 31.71
N SER A 12 -7.20 -9.01 32.47
CA SER A 12 -7.04 -10.19 33.35
C SER A 12 -6.75 -11.45 32.54
N VAL A 13 -7.48 -11.66 31.44
CA VAL A 13 -7.29 -12.80 30.54
C VAL A 13 -5.93 -12.73 29.83
N VAL A 14 -5.51 -11.55 29.37
CA VAL A 14 -4.18 -11.33 28.77
C VAL A 14 -3.05 -11.66 29.74
N ARG A 15 -3.16 -11.22 31.00
CA ARG A 15 -2.18 -11.55 32.06
C ARG A 15 -2.14 -13.05 32.33
N ASN A 16 -3.29 -13.72 32.37
CA ASN A 16 -3.38 -15.16 32.60
C ASN A 16 -2.75 -15.97 31.47
N VAL A 17 -3.01 -15.61 30.20
CA VAL A 17 -2.37 -16.26 29.04
C VAL A 17 -0.85 -16.03 29.04
N SER A 18 -0.40 -14.83 29.38
CA SER A 18 1.03 -14.49 29.46
C SER A 18 1.73 -15.19 30.63
N ALA A 19 1.06 -15.36 31.77
CA ALA A 19 1.55 -16.14 32.91
C ALA A 19 1.68 -17.62 32.56
N LEU A 20 0.68 -18.20 31.88
CA LEU A 20 0.69 -19.58 31.41
C LEU A 20 1.92 -19.86 30.52
N LYS A 21 2.22 -18.98 29.56
CA LYS A 21 3.41 -19.10 28.70
C LYS A 21 4.72 -19.06 29.49
N ARG A 22 4.81 -18.24 30.54
CA ARG A 22 5.99 -18.18 31.44
C ARG A 22 6.13 -19.43 32.31
N ASP A 23 5.02 -19.87 32.91
CA ASP A 23 4.98 -21.05 33.77
C ASP A 23 5.32 -22.32 32.96
N ALA A 24 4.84 -22.43 31.73
CA ALA A 24 5.19 -23.53 30.83
C ALA A 24 6.68 -23.58 30.49
N LYS A 25 7.33 -22.43 30.26
CA LYS A 25 8.79 -22.36 30.07
C LYS A 25 9.56 -22.75 31.34
N ARG A 26 9.08 -22.32 32.51
CA ARG A 26 9.67 -22.69 33.80
C ARG A 26 9.54 -24.19 34.05
N LEU A 27 8.38 -24.77 33.73
CA LEU A 27 8.12 -26.20 33.82
C LEU A 27 8.99 -27.00 32.86
N GLN A 28 9.17 -26.55 31.61
CA GLN A 28 10.08 -27.18 30.64
C GLN A 28 11.51 -27.22 31.20
N LYS A 29 12.02 -26.08 31.71
CA LYS A 29 13.37 -25.97 32.28
C LYS A 29 13.60 -26.88 33.50
N HIS A 30 12.54 -27.24 34.21
CA HIS A 30 12.61 -28.12 35.38
C HIS A 30 11.94 -29.48 35.16
N SER A 31 11.61 -29.82 33.91
CA SER A 31 10.83 -31.01 33.58
C SER A 31 11.51 -32.30 34.04
N LYS A 32 12.84 -32.39 33.89
CA LYS A 32 13.65 -33.50 34.41
C LYS A 32 13.54 -33.68 35.93
N LEU A 33 13.42 -32.59 36.66
CA LEU A 33 13.35 -32.60 38.12
C LEU A 33 11.94 -32.92 38.62
N VAL A 34 10.90 -32.47 37.90
CA VAL A 34 9.49 -32.65 38.26
C VAL A 34 8.96 -34.02 37.80
N PHE A 35 9.35 -34.46 36.60
CA PHE A 35 8.80 -35.66 35.96
C PHE A 35 9.82 -36.79 35.76
N GLY A 36 11.09 -36.57 36.14
CA GLY A 36 12.17 -37.54 35.94
C GLY A 36 12.72 -37.61 34.51
N THR A 37 12.07 -36.93 33.55
CA THR A 37 12.44 -36.91 32.12
C THR A 37 12.26 -35.52 31.53
N GLU A 38 13.03 -35.19 30.49
CA GLU A 38 12.89 -33.91 29.79
C GLU A 38 11.71 -33.95 28.82
N TYR A 39 10.79 -33.00 28.98
CA TYR A 39 9.62 -32.88 28.12
C TYR A 39 9.72 -31.68 27.17
N PRO A 40 9.24 -31.81 25.91
CA PRO A 40 9.16 -30.69 24.97
C PRO A 40 8.25 -29.57 25.47
N LEU A 41 8.54 -28.32 25.07
CA LEU A 41 7.77 -27.14 25.48
C LEU A 41 6.26 -27.28 25.20
N LYS A 42 5.88 -27.87 24.06
CA LYS A 42 4.45 -28.09 23.71
C LYS A 42 3.73 -28.98 24.73
N VAL A 43 4.39 -30.00 25.26
CA VAL A 43 3.82 -30.90 26.28
C VAL A 43 3.65 -30.15 27.59
N CYS A 44 4.64 -29.35 27.99
CA CYS A 44 4.54 -28.50 29.18
C CYS A 44 3.48 -27.41 29.04
N GLN A 45 3.34 -26.78 27.88
CA GLN A 45 2.27 -25.81 27.59
C GLN A 45 0.89 -26.46 27.70
N HIS A 46 0.73 -27.67 27.17
CA HIS A 46 -0.51 -28.44 27.31
C HIS A 46 -0.82 -28.75 28.78
N ALA A 47 0.15 -29.27 29.54
CA ALA A 47 -0.02 -29.57 30.96
C ALA A 47 -0.41 -28.32 31.80
N VAL A 48 0.26 -27.19 31.58
CA VAL A 48 -0.07 -25.94 32.29
C VAL A 48 -1.44 -25.42 31.86
N SER A 49 -1.82 -25.54 30.59
CA SER A 49 -3.15 -25.13 30.10
C SER A 49 -4.28 -25.90 30.77
N VAL A 50 -4.16 -27.23 30.86
CA VAL A 50 -5.12 -28.08 31.56
C VAL A 50 -5.15 -27.77 33.05
N SER A 51 -4.00 -27.55 33.71
CA SER A 51 -3.96 -27.19 35.13
C SER A 51 -4.65 -25.85 35.45
N ARG A 52 -4.72 -24.95 34.46
CA ARG A 52 -5.36 -23.63 34.57
C ARG A 52 -6.84 -23.66 34.19
N GLY A 53 -7.39 -24.84 33.89
CA GLY A 53 -8.82 -25.06 33.62
C GLY A 53 -9.24 -24.93 32.15
N PHE A 54 -8.30 -24.85 31.21
CA PHE A 54 -8.59 -24.93 29.77
C PHE A 54 -8.73 -26.38 29.34
N ARG A 55 -9.59 -26.68 28.34
CA ARG A 55 -9.79 -28.07 27.89
C ARG A 55 -8.62 -28.57 27.05
N SER A 56 -7.92 -27.65 26.38
CA SER A 56 -6.75 -27.97 25.57
C SER A 56 -5.83 -26.75 25.38
N LEU A 57 -4.62 -27.01 24.89
CA LEU A 57 -3.70 -25.96 24.44
C LEU A 57 -4.30 -25.15 23.28
N ALA A 58 -5.07 -25.80 22.39
CA ALA A 58 -5.73 -25.15 21.26
C ALA A 58 -6.76 -24.12 21.73
N ASP A 59 -7.44 -24.33 22.86
CA ASP A 59 -8.35 -23.33 23.44
C ASP A 59 -7.59 -22.08 23.90
N VAL A 60 -6.39 -22.26 24.46
CA VAL A 60 -5.52 -21.15 24.88
C VAL A 60 -4.96 -20.42 23.66
N GLU A 61 -4.62 -21.13 22.59
CA GLU A 61 -4.15 -20.55 21.33
C GLU A 61 -5.28 -19.79 20.62
N ASN A 62 -6.49 -20.35 20.53
CA ASN A 62 -7.67 -19.67 19.99
C ASN A 62 -8.05 -18.42 20.80
N LEU A 63 -7.95 -18.51 22.13
CA LEU A 63 -8.21 -17.39 23.02
C LEU A 63 -7.10 -16.34 22.93
N ALA A 64 -5.83 -16.75 22.81
CA ALA A 64 -4.72 -15.87 22.53
C ALA A 64 -4.90 -15.15 21.19
N GLN A 65 -5.32 -15.86 20.13
CA GLN A 65 -5.61 -15.27 18.82
C GLN A 65 -6.76 -14.26 18.88
N ARG A 66 -7.86 -14.58 19.57
CA ARG A 66 -8.97 -13.63 19.80
C ARG A 66 -8.58 -12.40 20.63
N LEU A 67 -7.51 -12.52 21.41
CA LEU A 67 -6.94 -11.45 22.23
C LEU A 67 -5.70 -10.82 21.61
N GLY A 68 -5.35 -11.14 20.35
CA GLY A 68 -4.19 -10.59 19.65
C GLY A 68 -2.82 -10.92 20.27
N LEU A 69 -2.72 -11.99 21.06
CA LEU A 69 -1.48 -12.47 21.71
C LEU A 69 -0.73 -13.52 20.89
N ASP A 70 -1.08 -13.63 19.61
CA ASP A 70 -0.41 -14.48 18.66
C ASP A 70 0.92 -13.81 18.26
N LYS A 71 2.03 -14.52 18.48
CA LYS A 71 3.37 -14.00 18.14
C LYS A 71 3.69 -14.19 16.65
N GLU A 72 2.91 -15.00 15.96
CA GLU A 72 3.03 -15.19 14.52
C GLU A 72 2.15 -14.19 13.74
N ALA A 73 1.24 -13.49 14.43
CA ALA A 73 0.46 -12.43 13.83
C ALA A 73 1.36 -11.24 13.48
N PRO A 74 1.16 -10.60 12.32
CA PRO A 74 1.88 -9.39 11.98
C PRO A 74 1.73 -8.29 13.04
N PHE A 75 2.75 -7.45 13.22
CA PHE A 75 2.75 -6.41 14.26
C PHE A 75 1.58 -5.41 14.13
N TRP A 76 1.02 -5.27 12.93
CA TRP A 76 -0.12 -4.40 12.63
C TRP A 76 -1.49 -5.07 12.85
N THR A 77 -1.54 -6.23 13.49
CA THR A 77 -2.79 -6.90 13.84
C THR A 77 -3.46 -6.15 15.00
N ILE A 78 -4.74 -5.83 14.86
CA ILE A 78 -5.49 -5.11 15.90
C ILE A 78 -5.66 -6.03 17.13
N VAL A 79 -5.07 -5.61 18.26
CA VAL A 79 -5.15 -6.31 19.55
C VAL A 79 -6.21 -5.69 20.47
N GLY A 80 -6.53 -4.41 20.26
CA GLY A 80 -7.52 -3.66 21.02
C GLY A 80 -8.01 -2.45 20.23
N ARG A 81 -9.22 -1.98 20.56
CA ARG A 81 -9.86 -0.82 19.95
C ARG A 81 -10.18 0.19 21.05
N ASN A 82 -9.83 1.45 20.83
CA ASN A 82 -10.33 2.53 21.67
C ASN A 82 -11.79 2.87 21.31
N ASP A 83 -12.42 3.78 22.06
CA ASP A 83 -13.83 4.11 21.86
C ASP A 83 -14.05 4.77 20.49
N THR A 84 -13.17 5.69 20.08
CA THR A 84 -13.18 6.35 18.77
C THR A 84 -13.12 5.36 17.60
N HIS A 85 -12.23 4.37 17.66
CA HIS A 85 -12.15 3.29 16.68
C HIS A 85 -13.45 2.51 16.62
N GLN A 86 -13.98 2.12 17.78
CA GLN A 86 -15.19 1.30 17.85
C GLN A 86 -16.41 2.04 17.28
N ASP A 87 -16.51 3.35 17.52
CA ASP A 87 -17.60 4.18 17.01
C ASP A 87 -17.50 4.36 15.49
N ALA A 88 -16.29 4.62 14.97
CA ALA A 88 -16.05 4.64 13.53
C ALA A 88 -16.36 3.29 12.85
N LEU A 89 -15.92 2.17 13.46
CA LEU A 89 -16.20 0.83 12.97
C LEU A 89 -17.70 0.52 12.95
N ASN A 90 -18.42 0.89 14.02
CA ASN A 90 -19.87 0.73 14.11
C ASN A 90 -20.58 1.54 13.01
N ALA A 91 -20.10 2.75 12.72
CA ALA A 91 -20.64 3.59 11.66
C ALA A 91 -20.42 2.96 10.28
N LEU A 92 -19.20 2.50 9.99
CA LEU A 92 -18.87 1.80 8.73
C LEU A 92 -19.76 0.56 8.53
N TYR A 93 -19.93 -0.27 9.56
CA TYR A 93 -20.81 -1.45 9.47
C TYR A 93 -22.28 -1.09 9.29
N ARG A 94 -22.79 -0.06 9.97
CA ARG A 94 -24.18 0.38 9.79
C ARG A 94 -24.43 0.94 8.39
N LEU A 95 -23.41 1.48 7.74
CA LEU A 95 -23.46 1.94 6.35
C LEU A 95 -23.11 0.84 5.35
N SER A 96 -22.79 -0.37 5.81
CA SER A 96 -22.34 -1.50 4.98
C SER A 96 -21.16 -1.12 4.08
N LEU A 97 -20.23 -0.33 4.62
CA LEU A 97 -19.04 0.11 3.90
C LEU A 97 -17.92 -0.91 4.08
N GLU A 98 -17.45 -1.45 2.96
CA GLU A 98 -16.31 -2.35 2.89
C GLU A 98 -15.51 -2.06 1.63
N TYR A 99 -14.26 -2.53 1.59
CA TYR A 99 -13.49 -2.49 0.36
C TYR A 99 -14.12 -3.45 -0.65
N THR A 100 -14.38 -2.96 -1.86
CA THR A 100 -14.97 -3.75 -2.93
C THR A 100 -14.09 -3.75 -4.16
N GLU A 101 -14.21 -4.79 -4.98
CA GLU A 101 -13.60 -4.81 -6.31
C GLU A 101 -14.31 -3.86 -7.29
N ASN A 102 -15.58 -3.54 -7.01
CA ASN A 102 -16.44 -2.76 -7.89
C ASN A 102 -16.03 -1.27 -7.97
N GLY A 103 -15.31 -0.78 -6.96
CA GLY A 103 -14.81 0.59 -6.97
C GLY A 103 -14.26 1.04 -5.62
N PRO A 104 -13.49 2.14 -5.61
CA PRO A 104 -12.94 2.69 -4.38
C PRO A 104 -14.04 3.26 -3.48
N VAL A 105 -13.77 3.27 -2.17
CA VAL A 105 -14.59 3.99 -1.19
C VAL A 105 -14.01 5.39 -1.01
N VAL A 106 -14.79 6.41 -1.34
CA VAL A 106 -14.31 7.80 -1.41
C VAL A 106 -15.00 8.60 -0.33
N PHE A 107 -14.23 9.01 0.65
CA PHE A 107 -14.64 9.90 1.72
C PHE A 107 -14.51 11.35 1.26
N LEU A 108 -15.67 11.98 1.09
CA LEU A 108 -15.93 13.36 0.72
C LEU A 108 -16.24 14.19 1.98
N GLY A 109 -16.20 15.51 1.87
CA GLY A 109 -16.39 16.44 2.99
C GLY A 109 -15.08 16.83 3.64
N GLU A 110 -15.14 17.28 4.89
CA GLU A 110 -13.96 17.76 5.62
C GLU A 110 -12.98 16.61 5.92
N GLN A 111 -11.69 16.80 5.60
CA GLN A 111 -10.66 15.78 5.72
C GLN A 111 -10.48 15.31 7.17
N THR A 112 -10.54 16.24 8.12
CA THR A 112 -10.45 16.00 9.57
C THR A 112 -11.49 15.00 10.08
N HIS A 113 -12.69 14.99 9.49
CA HIS A 113 -13.77 14.07 9.84
C HIS A 113 -13.79 12.80 8.99
N SER A 114 -13.19 12.85 7.80
CA SER A 114 -13.15 11.75 6.83
C SER A 114 -11.98 10.79 7.05
N ILE A 115 -10.85 11.29 7.59
CA ILE A 115 -9.62 10.49 7.74
C ILE A 115 -9.76 9.37 8.76
N VAL A 116 -10.40 9.62 9.91
CA VAL A 116 -10.57 8.62 10.98
C VAL A 116 -11.31 7.37 10.49
N PRO A 117 -12.51 7.45 9.90
CA PRO A 117 -13.21 6.27 9.41
C PRO A 117 -12.49 5.60 8.23
N ALA A 118 -11.81 6.35 7.36
CA ALA A 118 -11.01 5.77 6.28
C ALA A 118 -9.82 4.95 6.82
N LEU A 119 -9.13 5.48 7.83
CA LEU A 119 -8.02 4.81 8.50
C LEU A 119 -8.48 3.56 9.27
N VAL A 120 -9.62 3.63 9.96
CA VAL A 120 -10.23 2.46 10.61
C VAL A 120 -10.56 1.37 9.58
N LEU A 121 -11.16 1.75 8.45
CA LEU A 121 -11.47 0.80 7.37
C LEU A 121 -10.19 0.12 6.84
N PHE A 122 -9.12 0.90 6.63
CA PHE A 122 -7.82 0.42 6.16
C PHE A 122 -7.16 -0.56 7.14
N ILE A 123 -7.03 -0.19 8.42
CA ILE A 123 -6.34 -1.00 9.44
C ILE A 123 -7.13 -2.30 9.71
N GLU A 124 -8.47 -2.22 9.76
CA GLU A 124 -9.32 -3.43 9.93
C GLU A 124 -9.14 -4.41 8.76
N GLN A 125 -9.05 -3.92 7.53
CA GLN A 125 -8.77 -4.80 6.38
C GLN A 125 -7.38 -5.43 6.43
N MET A 126 -6.35 -4.64 6.79
CA MET A 126 -4.99 -5.18 6.93
C MET A 126 -4.95 -6.28 8.00
N SER A 127 -5.57 -6.03 9.14
CA SER A 127 -5.62 -6.98 10.26
C SER A 127 -6.43 -8.23 9.90
N LEU A 128 -7.57 -8.07 9.22
CA LEU A 128 -8.45 -9.18 8.83
C LEU A 128 -7.75 -10.10 7.81
N ARG A 129 -7.13 -9.52 6.79
CA ARG A 129 -6.50 -10.28 5.69
C ARG A 129 -5.07 -10.70 5.99
N LYS A 130 -4.46 -10.15 7.05
CA LYS A 130 -3.05 -10.35 7.39
C LYS A 130 -2.09 -9.98 6.25
N LEU A 131 -2.46 -8.94 5.49
CA LEU A 131 -1.68 -8.42 4.38
C LEU A 131 -1.21 -7.00 4.71
N PRO A 132 0.06 -6.63 4.42
CA PRO A 132 0.54 -5.27 4.62
C PRO A 132 -0.08 -4.32 3.58
N GLY A 133 -0.71 -3.24 4.04
CA GLY A 133 -1.26 -2.21 3.16
C GLY A 133 -0.30 -1.04 2.92
N VAL A 134 -0.74 -0.09 2.11
CA VAL A 134 -0.03 1.16 1.85
C VAL A 134 -0.92 2.38 2.05
N ILE A 135 -0.39 3.39 2.74
CA ILE A 135 -0.96 4.72 2.86
C ILE A 135 -0.17 5.65 1.93
N LEU A 136 -0.84 6.24 0.94
CA LEU A 136 -0.28 7.21 0.01
C LEU A 136 -0.79 8.60 0.41
N VAL A 137 0.11 9.48 0.79
CA VAL A 137 -0.20 10.83 1.30
C VAL A 137 0.33 11.86 0.30
N GLU A 138 -0.58 12.51 -0.39
CA GLU A 138 -0.28 13.70 -1.18
C GLU A 138 -0.30 14.91 -0.24
N THR A 139 0.84 15.57 -0.09
CA THR A 139 0.98 16.66 0.86
C THR A 139 2.16 17.59 0.56
N GLU A 140 2.01 18.85 0.95
CA GLU A 140 3.08 19.85 0.98
C GLU A 140 3.73 19.96 2.38
N ALA A 141 3.24 19.19 3.36
CA ALA A 141 3.79 19.12 4.70
C ALA A 141 5.26 18.67 4.69
N SER A 142 6.11 19.25 5.54
CA SER A 142 7.54 18.92 5.57
C SER A 142 7.84 17.50 6.05
N SER A 143 6.95 16.93 6.85
CA SER A 143 7.11 15.61 7.44
C SER A 143 5.76 14.93 7.67
N ILE A 144 5.77 13.63 7.93
CA ILE A 144 4.56 12.88 8.32
C ILE A 144 3.92 13.44 9.60
N GLN A 145 4.72 14.09 10.47
CA GLN A 145 4.24 14.64 11.74
C GLN A 145 3.24 15.78 11.57
N ASP A 146 3.32 16.48 10.44
CA ASP A 146 2.47 17.62 10.14
C ASP A 146 1.23 17.23 9.31
N THR A 147 1.01 15.93 9.08
CA THR A 147 -0.09 15.42 8.24
C THR A 147 -1.32 15.03 9.04
N LEU A 148 -2.49 15.04 8.39
CA LEU A 148 -3.75 14.60 8.99
C LEU A 148 -3.74 13.11 9.36
N VAL A 149 -2.86 12.32 8.73
CA VAL A 149 -2.71 10.89 9.02
C VAL A 149 -2.19 10.68 10.42
N LEU A 150 -1.16 11.42 10.86
CA LEU A 150 -0.61 11.23 12.21
C LEU A 150 -1.63 11.65 13.28
N GLU A 151 -2.31 12.78 13.10
CA GLU A 151 -3.36 13.23 14.03
C GLU A 151 -4.47 12.17 14.17
N ALA A 152 -4.86 11.52 13.06
CA ALA A 152 -5.84 10.45 13.07
C ALA A 152 -5.32 9.18 13.76
N VAL A 153 -4.05 8.83 13.57
CA VAL A 153 -3.39 7.69 14.24
C VAL A 153 -3.37 7.89 15.76
N GLU A 154 -3.02 9.07 16.23
CA GLU A 154 -3.02 9.44 17.65
C GLU A 154 -4.43 9.34 18.25
N LYS A 155 -5.45 9.83 17.54
CA LYS A 155 -6.86 9.70 17.97
C LYS A 155 -7.30 8.23 18.08
N LEU A 156 -6.73 7.33 17.28
CA LEU A 156 -7.03 5.90 17.32
C LEU A 156 -6.18 5.12 18.33
N GLY A 157 -5.11 5.73 18.88
CA GLY A 157 -4.18 5.06 19.79
C GLY A 157 -3.35 3.98 19.09
N TYR A 158 -2.97 4.21 17.84
CA TYR A 158 -2.20 3.27 17.01
C TYR A 158 -0.77 3.74 16.69
N GLU A 159 -0.21 4.62 17.49
CA GLU A 159 1.14 5.18 17.33
C GLU A 159 2.19 4.06 17.26
N GLU A 160 2.14 3.09 18.18
CA GLU A 160 3.09 1.96 18.20
C GLU A 160 3.01 1.09 16.93
N ILE A 161 1.81 0.92 16.37
CA ILE A 161 1.61 0.19 15.11
C ILE A 161 2.17 1.02 13.95
N PHE A 162 1.85 2.31 13.93
CA PHE A 162 2.25 3.23 12.86
C PHE A 162 3.76 3.46 12.81
N ASP A 163 4.44 3.51 13.96
CA ASP A 163 5.92 3.56 14.05
C ASP A 163 6.59 2.34 13.38
N GLY A 164 5.87 1.21 13.34
CA GLY A 164 6.32 0.01 12.63
C GLY A 164 6.23 0.13 11.10
N PHE A 165 5.53 1.10 10.54
CA PHE A 165 5.38 1.25 9.08
C PHE A 165 6.71 1.69 8.45
N ARG A 166 6.90 1.37 7.16
CA ARG A 166 7.98 1.95 6.38
C ARG A 166 7.52 3.34 5.90
N CYS A 167 8.04 4.38 6.53
CA CYS A 167 7.85 5.76 6.07
C CYS A 167 8.83 6.07 4.95
N LEU A 168 8.32 6.51 3.79
CA LEU A 168 9.09 6.97 2.65
C LEU A 168 8.64 8.38 2.27
N ASP A 169 9.57 9.32 2.25
CA ASP A 169 9.33 10.62 1.62
C ASP A 169 9.93 10.60 0.21
N LEU A 170 9.07 10.53 -0.81
CA LEU A 170 9.49 10.42 -2.20
C LEU A 170 9.90 11.76 -2.81
N ARG A 171 9.75 12.85 -2.05
CA ARG A 171 10.20 14.19 -2.41
C ARG A 171 11.66 14.42 -2.05
N ASP A 172 12.27 13.48 -1.32
CA ASP A 172 13.70 13.51 -1.02
C ASP A 172 14.54 12.95 -2.19
N GLN A 173 15.83 13.28 -2.19
CA GLN A 173 16.79 12.79 -3.20
C GLN A 173 17.47 11.46 -2.82
N ASN A 174 17.41 11.06 -1.55
CA ASN A 174 18.09 9.86 -1.07
C ASN A 174 17.07 8.97 -0.36
N LEU A 175 16.52 8.02 -1.11
CA LEU A 175 15.58 7.06 -0.52
C LEU A 175 16.34 5.96 0.24
N PRO A 176 15.82 5.51 1.39
CA PRO A 176 16.42 4.42 2.17
C PRO A 176 16.17 3.03 1.55
N VAL A 177 15.44 2.97 0.43
CA VAL A 177 14.98 1.76 -0.23
C VAL A 177 15.31 1.79 -1.70
N SER A 178 15.56 0.61 -2.27
CA SER A 178 15.70 0.45 -3.70
C SER A 178 14.32 0.19 -4.34
N LEU A 179 13.95 0.99 -5.33
CA LEU A 179 12.70 0.84 -6.08
C LEU A 179 12.95 0.16 -7.42
N SER A 180 12.20 -0.91 -7.67
CA SER A 180 12.22 -1.68 -8.92
C SER A 180 10.85 -2.33 -9.11
N THR A 181 10.20 -2.11 -10.24
CA THR A 181 8.88 -2.67 -10.56
C THR A 181 8.88 -3.26 -11.96
N GLU A 182 7.76 -3.85 -12.38
CA GLU A 182 7.61 -4.36 -13.74
C GLU A 182 7.72 -3.22 -14.77
N ALA A 183 8.18 -3.55 -15.98
CA ALA A 183 8.31 -2.61 -17.09
C ALA A 183 7.00 -1.85 -17.37
N GLY A 184 5.86 -2.56 -17.43
CA GLY A 184 4.56 -1.93 -17.63
C GLY A 184 4.20 -0.94 -16.52
N CYS A 185 4.45 -1.28 -15.26
CA CYS A 185 4.20 -0.38 -14.13
C CYS A 185 5.07 0.88 -14.18
N TRP A 186 6.33 0.77 -14.58
CA TRP A 186 7.20 1.93 -14.81
C TRP A 186 6.64 2.84 -15.90
N VAL A 187 6.30 2.26 -17.06
CA VAL A 187 5.78 3.02 -18.20
C VAL A 187 4.44 3.69 -17.87
N SER A 188 3.52 2.98 -17.21
CA SER A 188 2.25 3.55 -16.75
C SER A 188 2.48 4.72 -15.79
N ALA A 189 3.31 4.54 -14.75
CA ALA A 189 3.58 5.60 -13.79
C ALA A 189 4.21 6.84 -14.46
N ILE A 190 5.16 6.65 -15.38
CA ILE A 190 5.77 7.75 -16.16
C ILE A 190 4.73 8.43 -17.05
N THR A 191 3.87 7.66 -17.71
CA THR A 191 2.86 8.20 -18.63
C THR A 191 1.80 8.99 -17.87
N ASP A 192 1.35 8.49 -16.73
CA ASP A 192 0.25 9.06 -15.95
C ASP A 192 0.52 10.50 -15.48
N VAL A 193 1.78 10.86 -15.21
CA VAL A 193 2.16 12.20 -14.72
C VAL A 193 2.39 13.22 -15.84
N LEU A 194 2.55 12.77 -17.09
CA LEU A 194 2.85 13.66 -18.22
C LEU A 194 1.61 14.49 -18.62
N PRO A 195 1.78 15.64 -19.29
CA PRO A 195 0.65 16.42 -19.81
C PRO A 195 -0.27 15.60 -20.72
N LYS A 196 -1.58 15.85 -20.72
CA LYS A 196 -2.56 15.05 -21.48
C LYS A 196 -2.30 15.01 -22.98
N GLU A 197 -1.75 16.07 -23.54
CA GLU A 197 -1.35 16.14 -24.95
C GLU A 197 -0.26 15.11 -25.23
N VAL A 198 0.73 15.01 -24.34
CA VAL A 198 1.82 14.03 -24.40
C VAL A 198 1.27 12.62 -24.21
N GLN A 199 0.40 12.39 -23.21
CA GLN A 199 -0.22 11.08 -22.98
C GLN A 199 -0.97 10.58 -24.23
N LYS A 200 -1.78 11.44 -24.86
CA LYS A 200 -2.49 11.10 -26.11
C LYS A 200 -1.53 10.75 -27.24
N GLU A 201 -0.44 11.48 -27.36
CA GLU A 201 0.58 11.18 -28.36
C GLU A 201 1.26 9.83 -28.10
N LEU A 202 1.67 9.56 -26.85
CA LEU A 202 2.29 8.29 -26.46
C LEU A 202 1.38 7.09 -26.73
N LEU A 203 0.07 7.25 -26.52
CA LEU A 203 -0.94 6.25 -26.85
C LEU A 203 -1.13 6.07 -28.35
N ASN A 204 -1.18 7.16 -29.13
CA ASN A 204 -1.41 7.09 -30.58
C ASN A 204 -0.21 6.57 -31.37
N THR A 205 0.99 6.66 -30.78
CA THR A 205 2.25 6.29 -31.42
C THR A 205 2.77 4.93 -30.96
N ASP A 206 2.07 4.23 -30.06
CA ASP A 206 2.54 3.00 -29.42
C ASP A 206 3.91 3.15 -28.71
N TRP A 207 4.31 4.39 -28.38
CA TRP A 207 5.61 4.66 -27.79
C TRP A 207 5.73 4.07 -26.38
N ALA A 208 4.65 4.08 -25.61
CA ALA A 208 4.59 3.41 -24.31
C ALA A 208 4.88 1.90 -24.43
N MET A 209 4.27 1.23 -25.42
CA MET A 209 4.51 -0.18 -25.69
C MET A 209 5.96 -0.44 -26.15
N ALA A 210 6.51 0.44 -26.98
CA ALA A 210 7.91 0.38 -27.40
C ALA A 210 8.88 0.53 -26.22
N LEU A 211 8.60 1.46 -25.29
CA LEU A 211 9.38 1.68 -24.09
C LEU A 211 9.33 0.46 -23.17
N GLU A 212 8.15 -0.09 -22.90
CA GLU A 212 7.97 -1.26 -22.05
C GLU A 212 8.79 -2.44 -22.57
N MET A 213 8.63 -2.76 -23.86
CA MET A 213 9.33 -3.86 -24.51
C MET A 213 10.85 -3.64 -24.51
N SER A 214 11.31 -2.44 -24.89
CA SER A 214 12.73 -2.10 -24.94
C SER A 214 13.38 -2.14 -23.56
N ALA A 215 12.70 -1.68 -22.51
CA ALA A 215 13.18 -1.70 -21.14
C ALA A 215 13.25 -3.13 -20.59
N ARG A 216 12.27 -3.98 -20.90
CA ARG A 216 12.27 -5.39 -20.50
C ARG A 216 13.41 -6.16 -21.14
N GLU A 217 13.66 -5.98 -22.45
CA GLU A 217 14.77 -6.63 -23.15
C GLU A 217 16.14 -6.06 -22.72
N SER A 218 16.20 -4.76 -22.40
CA SER A 218 17.37 -4.11 -21.78
C SER A 218 17.75 -4.78 -20.44
N ALA A 219 16.76 -5.08 -19.59
CA ALA A 219 16.98 -5.79 -18.34
C ALA A 219 17.32 -7.28 -18.56
N ARG A 220 16.66 -7.93 -19.52
CA ARG A 220 16.91 -9.33 -19.88
C ARG A 220 18.33 -9.55 -20.38
N SER A 221 18.82 -8.72 -21.30
CA SER A 221 20.18 -8.79 -21.85
C SER A 221 21.27 -8.60 -20.78
N ARG A 222 20.95 -7.90 -19.69
CA ARG A 222 21.82 -7.71 -18.53
C ARG A 222 21.65 -8.77 -17.43
N ASN A 223 20.86 -9.81 -17.67
CA ASN A 223 20.52 -10.86 -16.69
C ASN A 223 19.91 -10.30 -15.39
N GLN A 224 19.16 -9.19 -15.47
CA GLN A 224 18.50 -8.59 -14.30
C GLN A 224 17.12 -9.20 -14.01
N ILE A 225 16.58 -9.97 -14.95
CA ILE A 225 15.31 -10.71 -14.78
C ILE A 225 15.65 -12.14 -14.36
N HIS A 226 15.42 -12.45 -13.09
CA HIS A 226 15.90 -13.68 -12.48
C HIS A 226 14.88 -14.84 -12.52
N GLN A 227 13.58 -14.57 -12.75
CA GLN A 227 12.52 -15.58 -12.70
C GLN A 227 11.38 -15.27 -13.70
N LYS A 228 10.77 -16.32 -14.28
CA LYS A 228 9.46 -16.24 -14.97
C LYS A 228 8.34 -16.30 -13.93
N ILE A 229 8.17 -15.25 -13.15
CA ILE A 229 7.01 -15.05 -12.28
C ILE A 229 6.17 -13.90 -12.84
N ASP A 230 4.86 -13.93 -12.57
CA ASP A 230 3.85 -12.95 -13.01
C ASP A 230 4.21 -11.49 -12.69
N PHE A 231 5.18 -11.23 -11.79
CA PHE A 231 5.71 -9.89 -11.51
C PHE A 231 7.24 -9.87 -11.63
N SER A 232 7.74 -9.57 -12.83
CA SER A 232 9.18 -9.55 -13.15
C SER A 232 9.74 -8.13 -13.05
N THR A 233 10.31 -7.77 -11.90
CA THR A 233 10.83 -6.42 -11.66
C THR A 233 12.06 -6.11 -12.50
N ILE A 234 12.15 -4.88 -12.98
CA ILE A 234 13.32 -4.31 -13.64
C ILE A 234 13.78 -3.04 -12.90
N PRO A 235 15.10 -2.76 -12.87
CA PRO A 235 15.62 -1.51 -12.32
C PRO A 235 15.29 -0.33 -13.26
N PHE A 236 15.23 0.87 -12.69
CA PHE A 236 14.96 2.09 -13.46
C PHE A 236 16.03 2.37 -14.51
N TYR A 237 17.30 2.05 -14.24
CA TYR A 237 18.37 2.10 -15.22
C TYR A 237 17.99 1.52 -16.60
N SER A 238 17.30 0.37 -16.64
CA SER A 238 16.90 -0.27 -17.90
C SER A 238 15.80 0.51 -18.64
N VAL A 239 14.91 1.19 -17.90
CA VAL A 239 13.88 2.09 -18.44
C VAL A 239 14.53 3.36 -18.98
N LYS A 240 15.46 3.96 -18.21
CA LYS A 240 16.22 5.14 -18.59
C LYS A 240 16.96 4.93 -19.92
N GLU A 241 17.75 3.87 -20.02
CA GLU A 241 18.49 3.53 -21.24
C GLU A 241 17.57 3.33 -22.45
N ALA A 242 16.45 2.65 -22.25
CA ALA A 242 15.45 2.45 -23.30
C ALA A 242 14.83 3.78 -23.76
N ALA A 243 14.45 4.66 -22.82
CA ALA A 243 13.86 5.96 -23.15
C ALA A 243 14.84 6.83 -23.94
N TYR A 244 16.11 6.92 -23.52
CA TYR A 244 17.13 7.66 -24.26
C TYR A 244 17.35 7.11 -25.66
N GLN A 245 17.42 5.79 -25.83
CA GLN A 245 17.58 5.18 -27.15
C GLN A 245 16.36 5.45 -28.04
N LEU A 246 15.14 5.30 -27.54
CA LEU A 246 13.93 5.52 -28.34
C LEU A 246 13.78 6.98 -28.79
N VAL A 247 14.26 7.94 -27.99
CA VAL A 247 14.20 9.36 -28.34
C VAL A 247 15.31 9.78 -29.31
N SER A 248 16.49 9.14 -29.23
CA SER A 248 17.70 9.56 -29.98
C SER A 248 18.02 8.73 -31.22
N SER A 249 17.63 7.46 -31.24
CA SER A 249 17.99 6.51 -32.30
C SER A 249 16.87 6.34 -33.33
N ARG A 250 17.25 6.21 -34.61
CA ARG A 250 16.32 5.91 -35.72
C ARG A 250 16.09 4.41 -35.92
N SER A 251 16.70 3.58 -35.08
CA SER A 251 16.64 2.12 -35.14
C SER A 251 16.31 1.57 -33.76
N TRP A 252 15.70 0.40 -33.76
CA TRP A 252 15.48 -0.38 -32.54
C TRP A 252 16.79 -0.61 -31.78
N PRO A 253 16.77 -0.59 -30.43
CA PRO A 253 17.97 -0.84 -29.64
C PRO A 253 18.63 -2.19 -29.98
N SER A 254 19.95 -2.22 -30.00
CA SER A 254 20.73 -3.40 -30.42
C SER A 254 20.59 -4.61 -29.48
N TRP A 255 20.07 -4.39 -28.28
CA TRP A 255 19.83 -5.43 -27.28
C TRP A 255 18.47 -6.12 -27.40
N ILE A 256 17.64 -5.76 -28.39
CA ILE A 256 16.39 -6.46 -28.66
C ILE A 256 16.72 -7.84 -29.24
N GLY A 257 16.33 -8.90 -28.51
CA GLY A 257 16.53 -10.28 -28.97
C GLY A 257 15.62 -10.66 -30.14
N ASP A 258 15.96 -11.76 -30.81
CA ASP A 258 15.22 -12.26 -31.98
C ASP A 258 13.73 -12.50 -31.71
N ASP A 259 13.37 -13.00 -30.52
CA ASP A 259 11.97 -13.22 -30.11
C ASP A 259 11.20 -11.89 -30.01
N ALA A 260 11.80 -10.87 -29.39
CA ALA A 260 11.21 -9.55 -29.22
C ALA A 260 11.21 -8.74 -30.52
N SER A 261 12.08 -9.07 -31.48
CA SER A 261 12.06 -8.46 -32.82
C SER A 261 10.75 -8.72 -33.57
N GLN A 262 10.08 -9.86 -33.32
CA GLN A 262 8.78 -10.15 -33.91
C GLN A 262 7.68 -9.25 -33.32
N GLN A 263 7.75 -8.94 -32.03
CA GLN A 263 6.85 -8.00 -31.36
C GLN A 263 7.14 -6.56 -31.79
N ALA A 264 8.42 -6.19 -31.95
CA ALA A 264 8.82 -4.88 -32.46
C ALA A 264 8.25 -4.62 -33.86
N ARG A 265 8.18 -5.64 -34.73
CA ARG A 265 7.53 -5.53 -36.06
C ARG A 265 6.05 -5.21 -36.01
N VAL A 266 5.35 -5.55 -34.92
CA VAL A 266 3.94 -5.17 -34.72
C VAL A 266 3.81 -3.66 -34.50
N ILE A 267 4.79 -3.05 -33.82
CA ILE A 267 4.87 -1.60 -33.58
C ILE A 267 5.33 -0.89 -34.86
N GLY A 268 6.38 -1.39 -35.50
CA GLY A 268 6.88 -0.86 -36.76
C GLY A 268 8.33 -1.27 -37.06
N GLU A 269 8.78 -0.97 -38.28
CA GLU A 269 10.18 -1.24 -38.70
C GLU A 269 11.20 -0.41 -37.92
N CYS A 270 10.78 0.76 -37.42
CA CYS A 270 11.57 1.66 -36.57
C CYS A 270 10.78 2.01 -35.31
N PRO A 271 11.47 2.45 -34.23
CA PRO A 271 10.83 3.03 -33.07
C PRO A 271 9.90 4.19 -33.45
N PRO A 272 8.75 4.33 -32.77
CA PRO A 272 7.84 5.44 -33.01
C PRO A 272 8.48 6.78 -32.65
N ASP A 273 8.30 7.78 -33.52
CA ASP A 273 8.85 9.11 -33.33
C ASP A 273 7.89 9.99 -32.52
N LEU A 274 8.45 10.85 -31.68
CA LEU A 274 7.70 11.81 -30.86
C LEU A 274 7.97 13.24 -31.32
N GLN A 275 6.98 14.11 -31.15
CA GLN A 275 7.13 15.54 -31.31
C GLN A 275 8.20 16.08 -30.35
N LYS A 276 8.90 17.13 -30.80
CA LYS A 276 10.03 17.70 -30.07
C LYS A 276 9.70 18.08 -28.62
N GLY A 277 8.54 18.71 -28.39
CA GLY A 277 8.12 19.10 -27.02
C GLY A 277 7.81 17.90 -26.12
N SER A 278 7.24 16.83 -26.68
CA SER A 278 6.95 15.58 -25.96
C SER A 278 8.24 14.84 -25.61
N LYS A 279 9.23 14.83 -26.50
CA LYS A 279 10.58 14.31 -26.23
C LYS A 279 11.25 15.02 -25.06
N GLU A 280 11.22 16.35 -25.07
CA GLU A 280 11.79 17.17 -23.99
C GLU A 280 11.13 16.85 -22.65
N SER A 281 9.79 16.81 -22.63
CA SER A 281 9.00 16.49 -21.41
C SER A 281 9.35 15.12 -20.83
N VAL A 282 9.43 14.09 -21.67
CA VAL A 282 9.80 12.72 -21.24
C VAL A 282 11.23 12.67 -20.73
N LEU A 283 12.18 13.24 -21.47
CA LEU A 283 13.60 13.19 -21.11
C LEU A 283 13.92 14.01 -19.84
N ASP A 284 13.22 15.11 -19.61
CA ASP A 284 13.39 15.90 -18.39
C ASP A 284 12.87 15.12 -17.18
N LEU A 285 11.69 14.48 -17.28
CA LEU A 285 11.17 13.60 -16.22
C LEU A 285 12.10 12.41 -15.92
N ILE A 286 12.64 11.75 -16.96
CA ILE A 286 13.59 10.65 -16.79
C ILE A 286 14.87 11.12 -16.08
N ARG A 287 15.35 12.33 -16.39
CA ARG A 287 16.52 12.92 -15.74
C ARG A 287 16.23 13.26 -14.28
N ASP A 288 15.06 13.82 -13.99
CA ASP A 288 14.64 14.13 -12.63
C ASP A 288 14.56 12.87 -11.79
N LEU A 289 14.02 11.77 -12.33
CA LEU A 289 14.02 10.46 -11.68
C LEU A 289 15.44 9.93 -11.45
N ASP A 290 16.33 10.00 -12.45
CA ASP A 290 17.71 9.53 -12.30
C ASP A 290 18.46 10.25 -11.17
N ASN A 291 18.19 11.54 -10.98
CA ASN A 291 18.79 12.35 -9.93
C ASN A 291 18.35 11.94 -8.50
N ARG A 292 17.27 11.16 -8.36
CA ARG A 292 16.70 10.73 -7.06
C ARG A 292 17.39 9.51 -6.45
N SER A 293 18.38 8.92 -7.12
CA SER A 293 19.28 7.88 -6.59
C SER A 293 18.59 6.74 -5.81
N PHE A 294 17.37 6.34 -6.21
CA PHE A 294 16.53 5.34 -5.51
C PHE A 294 16.85 3.90 -5.88
N GLU A 295 18.02 3.65 -6.46
CA GLU A 295 18.47 2.29 -6.83
C GLU A 295 19.21 1.59 -5.69
N LEU A 296 19.54 2.33 -4.62
CA LEU A 296 20.30 1.84 -3.47
C LEU A 296 19.40 1.69 -2.24
N GLY A 297 19.64 0.65 -1.43
CA GLY A 297 18.94 0.44 -0.16
C GLY A 297 18.31 -0.94 -0.04
N ILE A 298 17.33 -1.05 0.87
CA ILE A 298 16.57 -2.29 1.06
C ILE A 298 15.57 -2.44 -0.10
N SER A 299 15.48 -3.64 -0.68
CA SER A 299 14.52 -3.90 -1.76
C SER A 299 13.08 -3.76 -1.27
N SER A 300 12.36 -2.77 -1.81
CA SER A 300 10.94 -2.57 -1.55
C SER A 300 10.08 -3.73 -2.09
N GLU A 301 10.53 -4.42 -3.14
CA GLU A 301 9.84 -5.61 -3.66
C GLU A 301 9.77 -6.73 -2.61
N HIS A 302 10.82 -6.87 -1.81
CA HIS A 302 10.85 -7.83 -0.71
C HIS A 302 10.13 -7.28 0.51
N GLU A 303 10.49 -6.09 0.98
CA GLU A 303 9.98 -5.54 2.24
C GLU A 303 8.45 -5.33 2.23
N SER A 304 7.87 -4.89 1.11
CA SER A 304 6.41 -4.70 0.96
C SER A 304 5.57 -5.98 1.05
N ARG A 305 6.18 -7.18 1.11
CA ARG A 305 5.43 -8.43 1.34
C ARG A 305 5.09 -8.66 2.81
N TRP A 306 5.80 -8.01 3.72
CA TRP A 306 5.68 -8.25 5.16
C TRP A 306 5.75 -6.97 6.00
N ARG A 307 5.76 -5.79 5.39
CA ARG A 307 5.71 -4.53 6.11
C ARG A 307 4.81 -3.54 5.39
N PRO A 308 3.89 -2.87 6.10
CA PRO A 308 3.07 -1.81 5.54
C PRO A 308 3.86 -0.51 5.35
N TYR A 309 3.40 0.31 4.40
CA TYR A 309 4.10 1.52 3.97
C TYR A 309 3.24 2.76 4.23
N VAL A 310 3.89 3.86 4.57
CA VAL A 310 3.33 5.21 4.48
C VAL A 310 4.24 6.04 3.59
N VAL A 311 3.69 6.65 2.57
CA VAL A 311 4.42 7.27 1.46
C VAL A 311 3.98 8.71 1.32
N LEU A 312 4.91 9.65 1.43
CA LEU A 312 4.68 11.06 1.15
C LEU A 312 5.10 11.36 -0.29
N PHE A 313 4.28 12.07 -1.04
CA PHE A 313 4.60 12.59 -2.36
C PHE A 313 3.88 13.92 -2.61
N SER A 314 4.28 14.66 -3.65
CA SER A 314 3.65 15.92 -4.03
C SER A 314 3.19 15.88 -5.49
N ARG A 315 1.97 16.37 -5.74
CA ARG A 315 1.44 16.57 -7.10
C ARG A 315 2.20 17.63 -7.92
N HIS A 316 3.03 18.44 -7.26
CA HIS A 316 3.86 19.47 -7.88
C HIS A 316 5.27 18.97 -8.22
N ASP A 317 5.59 17.73 -7.83
CA ASP A 317 6.84 17.04 -8.11
C ASP A 317 6.55 15.75 -8.88
N PRO A 318 6.54 15.78 -10.22
CA PRO A 318 6.19 14.64 -11.07
C PRO A 318 7.06 13.41 -10.81
N ALA A 319 8.34 13.60 -10.44
CA ALA A 319 9.22 12.49 -10.10
C ALA A 319 8.73 11.78 -8.83
N SER A 320 8.34 12.52 -7.79
CA SER A 320 7.77 11.92 -6.57
C SER A 320 6.47 11.17 -6.83
N GLU A 321 5.63 11.67 -7.74
CA GLU A 321 4.36 11.05 -8.13
C GLU A 321 4.58 9.74 -8.92
N VAL A 322 5.56 9.72 -9.84
CA VAL A 322 5.97 8.47 -10.52
C VAL A 322 6.42 7.43 -9.50
N LEU A 323 7.26 7.83 -8.55
CA LEU A 323 7.74 6.91 -7.50
C LEU A 323 6.60 6.43 -6.60
N ALA A 324 5.57 7.26 -6.34
CA ALA A 324 4.39 6.85 -5.60
C ALA A 324 3.59 5.78 -6.37
N GLY A 325 3.46 5.95 -7.70
CA GLY A 325 2.88 4.94 -8.59
C GLY A 325 3.67 3.62 -8.57
N VAL A 326 5.01 3.70 -8.55
CA VAL A 326 5.89 2.53 -8.43
C VAL A 326 5.67 1.81 -7.11
N VAL A 327 5.64 2.52 -5.98
CA VAL A 327 5.38 1.90 -4.67
C VAL A 327 3.98 1.28 -4.63
N ASN A 328 2.97 1.98 -5.16
CA ASN A 328 1.59 1.48 -5.25
C ASN A 328 1.49 0.17 -6.05
N SER A 329 2.31 -0.03 -7.09
CA SER A 329 2.32 -1.24 -7.91
C SER A 329 2.61 -2.53 -7.11
N TYR A 330 3.39 -2.45 -6.02
CA TYR A 330 3.66 -3.59 -5.14
C TYR A 330 2.42 -4.12 -4.41
N PHE A 331 1.43 -3.25 -4.20
CA PHE A 331 0.19 -3.55 -3.47
C PHE A 331 -1.00 -3.77 -4.42
N THR A 332 -0.89 -3.41 -5.70
CA THR A 332 -2.02 -3.46 -6.63
C THR A 332 -1.82 -4.42 -7.81
N TRP A 333 -0.61 -4.45 -8.38
CA TRP A 333 -0.28 -5.22 -9.57
C TRP A 333 0.44 -6.53 -9.27
N ARG A 334 1.35 -6.53 -8.29
CA ARG A 334 2.07 -7.75 -7.88
C ARG A 334 1.17 -8.86 -7.32
N PRO A 335 0.20 -8.58 -6.44
CA PRO A 335 -0.65 -9.63 -5.85
C PRO A 335 -1.71 -10.12 -6.84
N SER A 336 -2.14 -11.37 -6.67
CA SER A 336 -3.32 -11.87 -7.36
C SER A 336 -4.55 -11.03 -6.99
N ARG A 337 -5.56 -10.99 -7.87
CA ARG A 337 -6.77 -10.17 -7.68
C ARG A 337 -7.41 -10.38 -6.30
N ASP A 338 -7.52 -11.62 -5.85
CA ASP A 338 -8.15 -12.00 -4.58
C ASP A 338 -7.27 -11.74 -3.35
N GLU A 339 -6.00 -11.36 -3.55
CA GLU A 339 -4.99 -11.14 -2.51
C GLU A 339 -4.46 -9.71 -2.48
N ARG A 340 -5.13 -8.76 -3.15
CA ARG A 340 -4.73 -7.34 -3.16
C ARG A 340 -4.78 -6.71 -1.77
N PRO A 341 -3.67 -6.28 -1.16
CA PRO A 341 -3.70 -5.55 0.10
C PRO A 341 -4.51 -4.25 0.03
N PRO A 342 -5.01 -3.74 1.15
CA PRO A 342 -5.73 -2.47 1.17
C PRO A 342 -4.79 -1.30 0.85
N VAL A 343 -5.32 -0.32 0.14
CA VAL A 343 -4.68 0.97 -0.17
C VAL A 343 -5.51 2.08 0.45
N LEU A 344 -4.85 3.07 1.06
CA LEU A 344 -5.47 4.31 1.52
C LEU A 344 -4.75 5.48 0.86
N TYR A 345 -5.47 6.28 0.08
CA TYR A 345 -4.96 7.54 -0.46
C TYR A 345 -5.53 8.71 0.32
N VAL A 346 -4.68 9.63 0.74
CA VAL A 346 -5.03 10.84 1.49
C VAL A 346 -4.40 12.03 0.78
N SER A 347 -5.21 13.02 0.42
CA SER A 347 -4.75 14.33 -0.02
C SER A 347 -4.99 15.29 1.13
N ASP A 348 -3.95 16.00 1.59
CA ASP A 348 -4.05 17.08 2.58
C ASP A 348 -4.31 18.45 1.90
N SER A 349 -4.18 18.51 0.57
CA SER A 349 -4.41 19.71 -0.22
C SER A 349 -5.88 20.13 -0.27
N THR A 350 -6.13 21.43 -0.45
CA THR A 350 -7.48 22.01 -0.57
C THR A 350 -8.11 21.80 -1.95
N LEU A 351 -7.30 21.46 -2.95
CA LEU A 351 -7.75 21.24 -4.33
C LEU A 351 -7.94 19.74 -4.61
N PRO A 352 -9.06 19.38 -5.29
CA PRO A 352 -9.35 18.00 -5.66
C PRO A 352 -8.25 17.43 -6.52
N TYR A 353 -7.78 16.22 -6.18
CA TYR A 353 -6.83 15.52 -7.04
C TYR A 353 -6.79 14.03 -6.78
N ALA A 354 -6.55 13.31 -7.86
CA ALA A 354 -6.80 11.90 -7.96
C ALA A 354 -5.71 11.31 -8.87
N PRO A 355 -4.55 10.89 -8.34
CA PRO A 355 -3.46 10.40 -9.17
C PRO A 355 -3.89 9.28 -10.12
N GLY A 356 -3.35 9.29 -11.34
CA GLY A 356 -3.65 8.31 -12.39
C GLY A 356 -3.42 6.86 -11.95
N PHE A 357 -2.41 6.64 -11.10
CA PHE A 357 -2.04 5.31 -10.61
C PHE A 357 -3.07 4.66 -9.66
N LEU A 358 -4.05 5.41 -9.14
CA LEU A 358 -5.08 4.89 -8.22
C LEU A 358 -6.17 4.04 -8.90
N SER A 359 -5.94 3.63 -10.15
CA SER A 359 -6.79 2.79 -11.03
C SER A 359 -7.80 1.85 -10.33
N PHE A 360 -8.93 1.60 -11.00
CA PHE A 360 -10.04 0.80 -10.46
C PHE A 360 -9.64 -0.61 -10.01
N GLY A 361 -10.29 -1.10 -8.94
CA GLY A 361 -10.14 -2.47 -8.45
C GLY A 361 -8.99 -2.70 -7.47
N GLY A 362 -8.31 -1.63 -7.02
CA GLY A 362 -7.13 -1.70 -6.15
C GLY A 362 -7.38 -1.93 -4.65
N HIS A 363 -8.62 -2.25 -4.22
CA HIS A 363 -8.99 -2.22 -2.80
C HIS A 363 -8.54 -0.89 -2.18
N THR A 364 -9.07 0.22 -2.71
CA THR A 364 -8.62 1.58 -2.37
C THR A 364 -9.70 2.36 -1.62
N ALA A 365 -9.30 2.99 -0.52
CA ALA A 365 -10.07 4.02 0.16
C ALA A 365 -9.40 5.37 -0.11
N VAL A 366 -10.19 6.43 -0.25
CA VAL A 366 -9.69 7.75 -0.64
C VAL A 366 -10.26 8.81 0.29
N VAL A 367 -9.40 9.67 0.81
CA VAL A 367 -9.75 10.88 1.56
C VAL A 367 -9.21 12.05 0.77
N ASN A 368 -10.09 12.81 0.12
CA ASN A 368 -9.66 13.88 -0.80
C ASN A 368 -10.12 15.27 -0.34
N GLY A 369 -10.94 15.37 0.71
CA GLY A 369 -11.32 16.66 1.29
C GLY A 369 -12.28 17.51 0.48
N LEU A 370 -13.17 16.88 -0.29
CA LEU A 370 -13.95 17.57 -1.31
C LEU A 370 -15.44 17.39 -1.11
N GLU A 371 -16.22 18.43 -1.41
CA GLU A 371 -17.66 18.31 -1.60
C GLU A 371 -18.02 17.63 -2.94
N LYS A 372 -17.11 17.64 -3.93
CA LYS A 372 -17.34 17.15 -5.29
C LYS A 372 -16.24 16.21 -5.75
N VAL A 373 -16.62 15.25 -6.58
CA VAL A 373 -15.69 14.31 -7.21
C VAL A 373 -14.89 15.01 -8.32
N PRO A 374 -13.57 14.80 -8.43
CA PRO A 374 -12.77 15.32 -9.55
C PRO A 374 -13.39 14.93 -10.90
N SER A 375 -13.34 15.82 -11.89
CA SER A 375 -13.93 15.53 -13.21
C SER A 375 -13.14 14.46 -13.97
N GLY A 376 -11.85 14.29 -13.63
CA GLY A 376 -10.91 13.45 -14.38
C GLY A 376 -10.29 14.19 -15.56
N ASP A 377 -10.56 15.50 -15.68
CA ASP A 377 -10.13 16.32 -16.81
C ASP A 377 -8.79 17.04 -16.54
N GLY A 378 -8.30 17.08 -15.30
CA GLY A 378 -6.98 17.61 -14.95
C GLY A 378 -5.80 16.69 -15.32
N ASN A 379 -4.60 17.25 -15.40
CA ASN A 379 -3.36 16.48 -15.59
C ASN A 379 -3.14 15.53 -14.41
N GLY A 380 -2.78 14.27 -14.69
CA GLY A 380 -2.64 13.24 -13.65
C GLY A 380 -3.94 12.81 -12.98
N GLU A 381 -5.12 13.29 -13.41
CA GLU A 381 -6.39 12.94 -12.77
C GLU A 381 -7.01 11.64 -13.31
N PHE A 382 -7.39 10.76 -12.40
CA PHE A 382 -8.11 9.53 -12.68
C PHE A 382 -9.63 9.74 -12.76
N PHE A 383 -10.25 9.36 -13.88
CA PHE A 383 -11.70 9.49 -14.12
C PHE A 383 -12.57 8.55 -13.25
N GLY A 384 -11.96 7.57 -12.59
CA GLY A 384 -12.71 6.48 -11.97
C GLY A 384 -13.52 6.82 -10.73
N TYR A 385 -13.40 8.03 -10.21
CA TYR A 385 -14.22 8.44 -9.07
C TYR A 385 -15.71 8.58 -9.40
N LYS A 386 -16.11 8.56 -10.68
CA LYS A 386 -17.54 8.65 -11.07
C LYS A 386 -18.36 7.47 -10.57
N THR A 387 -17.82 6.26 -10.59
CA THR A 387 -18.51 5.03 -10.15
C THR A 387 -18.14 4.59 -8.73
N ALA A 388 -17.38 5.41 -8.00
CA ALA A 388 -16.96 5.13 -6.64
C ALA A 388 -18.10 5.21 -5.61
N LEU A 389 -17.93 4.50 -4.50
CA LEU A 389 -18.84 4.58 -3.34
C LEU A 389 -18.54 5.86 -2.56
N LYS A 390 -19.41 6.87 -2.67
CA LYS A 390 -19.19 8.20 -2.09
C LYS A 390 -19.80 8.31 -0.70
N VAL A 391 -18.95 8.50 0.29
CA VAL A 391 -19.31 8.66 1.70
C VAL A 391 -18.98 10.08 2.11
N THR A 392 -19.91 10.81 2.70
CA THR A 392 -19.64 12.17 3.19
C THR A 392 -19.35 12.13 4.68
N GLY A 393 -18.14 12.56 5.07
CA GLY A 393 -17.77 12.83 6.46
C GLY A 393 -18.07 14.28 6.83
N SER A 394 -18.74 14.47 7.96
CA SER A 394 -19.03 15.78 8.53
C SER A 394 -18.92 15.73 10.06
N PRO A 395 -18.99 16.89 10.76
CA PRO A 395 -19.05 16.91 12.22
C PRO A 395 -20.22 16.10 12.80
N GLU A 396 -21.29 15.92 12.02
CA GLU A 396 -22.50 15.17 12.41
C GLU A 396 -22.37 13.65 12.19
N GLY A 397 -21.24 13.19 11.64
CA GLY A 397 -20.92 11.80 11.39
C GLY A 397 -20.75 11.44 9.91
N LEU A 398 -21.00 10.18 9.57
CA LEU A 398 -20.90 9.68 8.20
C LEU A 398 -22.27 9.60 7.52
N GLN A 399 -22.31 9.97 6.24
CA GLN A 399 -23.49 9.87 5.40
C GLN A 399 -23.19 9.07 4.12
N PHE A 400 -24.00 8.05 3.85
CA PHE A 400 -23.91 7.23 2.64
C PHE A 400 -25.31 6.86 2.16
N MET A 401 -25.60 7.05 0.87
CA MET A 401 -26.91 6.78 0.24
C MET A 401 -28.12 7.32 1.02
N GLY A 402 -27.99 8.52 1.59
CA GLY A 402 -29.06 9.17 2.37
C GLY A 402 -29.20 8.68 3.82
N LYS A 403 -28.46 7.64 4.23
CA LYS A 403 -28.39 7.20 5.62
C LYS A 403 -27.27 7.93 6.35
N ARG A 404 -27.58 8.55 7.48
CA ARG A 404 -26.61 9.23 8.36
C ARG A 404 -26.38 8.43 9.63
N VAL A 405 -25.12 8.31 10.04
CA VAL A 405 -24.72 7.65 11.28
C VAL A 405 -23.71 8.54 12.00
N ALA A 406 -24.05 8.94 13.23
CA ALA A 406 -23.16 9.74 14.07
C ALA A 406 -21.90 8.95 14.45
N LEU A 407 -20.76 9.64 14.44
CA LEU A 407 -19.52 9.22 15.08
C LEU A 407 -19.58 9.85 16.48
N ALA A 408 -19.74 9.03 17.52
CA ALA A 408 -20.04 9.51 18.88
C ALA A 408 -18.84 10.21 19.54
#